data_AF-A0A151NLS6-F1
#
_entry.id   AF-A0A151NLS6-F1
#
_cell.length_a   1.000
_cell.length_b   1.000
_cell.length_c   1.000
_cell.angle_alpha   90.00
_cell.angle_beta   90.00
_cell.angle_gamma   90.00
#
_symmetry.space_group_name_H-M   'P 1'
#
loop_
_entity.id
_entity.type
_entity.pdbx_description
1 polymer ?
#
loop_
_entity_poly.entity_id
_entity_poly.type
_entity_poly.pdbx_seq_one_letter_code
_entity_poly.pdbx_strand_id
1 'polypeptide(L)'
;MAAAPVSLSGRFKGSFAYFTIKDRLPQILTRVIDTLHRHKNEFFEKHGEKGVEAEKRAISFLSKLRNELQTDKPMIPLNDELPDTPIWNQYLEYQRNVSNGNGQPSWFQSPWLYVECYMYRRIHEALIHNPPIDDFDPFMEAKIQSFFEAQQAIIAVCTYLQELLKNIEDLNENQLKEEFFKLLQVSLWGNSIRTLKAEIQFCLTIRLSKCTPSGGSQMQSRREMCLHAAAGGACMWQLLPPPTTPAAESEVLQSHRVGIPAK
;
A
#
# COMPACT_ATOMS: atom_id res chain seq x y z
N MET A 1 24.68 10.44 23.59
CA MET A 1 23.58 10.05 22.68
C MET A 1 23.75 8.57 22.37
N ALA A 2 22.73 7.74 22.59
CA ALA A 2 22.80 6.33 22.20
C ALA A 2 22.91 6.25 20.67
N ALA A 3 23.79 5.39 20.15
CA ALA A 3 23.88 5.15 18.72
C ALA A 3 22.55 4.59 18.20
N ALA A 4 22.15 4.97 16.98
CA ALA A 4 20.94 4.44 16.37
C ALA A 4 21.03 2.91 16.24
N PRO A 5 19.92 2.18 16.46
CA PRO A 5 19.92 0.74 16.32
C PRO A 5 20.19 0.31 14.88
N VAL A 6 20.72 -0.89 14.74
CA VAL A 6 21.00 -1.49 13.42
C VAL A 6 19.70 -1.74 12.66
N SER A 7 19.69 -1.42 11.37
CA SER A 7 18.52 -1.65 10.51
C SER A 7 18.16 -3.14 10.38
N LEU A 8 16.86 -3.43 10.39
CA LEU A 8 16.33 -4.74 9.99
C LEU A 8 16.84 -5.09 8.60
N SER A 9 17.21 -6.35 8.39
CA SER A 9 17.90 -6.82 7.18
C SER A 9 17.82 -8.34 7.08
N GLY A 10 18.02 -8.87 5.87
CA GLY A 10 18.02 -10.30 5.58
C GLY A 10 19.17 -11.09 6.24
N ARG A 11 20.19 -10.43 6.79
CA ARG A 11 21.30 -11.13 7.48
C ARG A 11 20.83 -11.96 8.67
N PHE A 12 19.71 -11.57 9.29
CA PHE A 12 19.15 -12.26 10.44
C PHE A 12 18.12 -13.32 9.99
N LYS A 13 18.57 -14.57 9.84
CA LYS A 13 17.76 -15.68 9.28
C LYS A 13 16.42 -15.96 10.00
N GLY A 14 16.32 -15.64 11.29
CA GLY A 14 15.07 -15.79 12.06
C GLY A 14 14.12 -14.60 11.98
N SER A 15 14.50 -13.53 11.28
CA SER A 15 13.70 -12.30 11.20
C SER A 15 12.62 -12.38 10.12
N PHE A 16 11.55 -11.61 10.29
CA PHE A 16 10.54 -11.41 9.25
C PHE A 16 11.11 -10.75 7.98
N ALA A 17 12.17 -9.94 8.11
CA ALA A 17 12.87 -9.36 6.98
C ALA A 17 13.52 -10.45 6.10
N TYR A 18 14.18 -11.44 6.71
CA TYR A 18 14.74 -12.58 5.96
C TYR A 18 13.66 -13.38 5.23
N PHE A 19 12.57 -13.73 5.93
CA PHE A 19 11.44 -14.41 5.30
C PHE A 19 10.85 -13.61 4.13
N THR A 20 10.70 -12.29 4.30
CA THR A 20 10.16 -11.42 3.26
C THR A 20 11.08 -11.39 2.04
N ILE A 21 12.38 -11.16 2.24
CA ILE A 21 13.37 -11.11 1.16
C ILE A 21 13.48 -12.47 0.46
N LYS A 22 13.55 -13.57 1.21
CA LYS A 22 13.77 -14.91 0.67
C LYS A 22 12.55 -15.47 -0.06
N ASP A 23 11.36 -15.30 0.50
CA ASP A 23 10.17 -16.02 0.05
C ASP A 23 9.13 -15.09 -0.58
N ARG A 24 8.86 -13.92 0.01
CA ARG A 24 7.79 -13.03 -0.49
C ARG A 24 8.20 -12.21 -1.70
N LEU A 25 9.40 -11.61 -1.72
CA LEU A 25 9.83 -10.78 -2.85
C LEU A 25 9.94 -11.59 -4.16
N PRO A 26 10.47 -12.83 -4.18
CA PRO A 26 10.45 -13.66 -5.39
C PRO A 26 9.05 -14.03 -5.86
N GLN A 27 8.11 -14.26 -4.94
CA GLN A 27 6.71 -14.50 -5.28
C GLN A 27 6.08 -13.27 -5.92
N ILE A 28 6.36 -12.07 -5.42
CA ILE A 28 5.87 -10.82 -6.01
C ILE A 28 6.41 -10.67 -7.43
N LEU A 29 7.72 -10.82 -7.64
CA LEU A 29 8.33 -10.76 -8.98
C LEU A 29 7.73 -11.80 -9.93
N THR A 30 7.45 -13.01 -9.44
CA THR A 30 6.82 -14.06 -10.24
C THR A 30 5.41 -13.66 -10.67
N ARG A 31 4.60 -13.11 -9.76
CA ARG A 31 3.26 -12.58 -10.11
C ARG A 31 3.31 -11.44 -11.11
N VAL A 32 4.31 -10.56 -11.03
CA VAL A 32 4.52 -9.48 -12.02
C VAL A 32 4.84 -10.07 -13.40
N ILE A 33 5.76 -11.04 -13.47
CA ILE A 33 6.08 -11.76 -14.70
C ILE A 33 4.85 -12.45 -15.28
N ASP A 34 4.08 -13.16 -14.46
CA ASP A 34 2.85 -13.84 -14.88
C ASP A 34 1.81 -12.83 -15.39
N THR A 35 1.76 -11.63 -14.81
CA THR A 35 0.85 -10.57 -15.24
C THR A 35 1.22 -10.02 -16.61
N LEU A 36 2.50 -9.72 -16.85
CA LEU A 36 2.96 -9.32 -18.19
C LEU A 36 2.64 -10.39 -19.23
N HIS A 37 2.91 -11.66 -18.92
CA HIS A 37 2.64 -12.76 -19.84
C HIS A 37 1.15 -12.91 -20.18
N ARG A 38 0.25 -12.72 -19.21
CA ARG A 38 -1.20 -12.76 -19.45
C ARG A 38 -1.70 -11.59 -20.32
N HIS A 39 -1.05 -10.43 -20.26
CA HIS A 39 -1.38 -9.25 -21.05
C HIS A 39 -0.74 -9.23 -22.44
N LYS A 40 -0.02 -10.29 -22.84
CA LYS A 40 0.61 -10.41 -24.16
C LYS A 40 -0.35 -10.10 -25.32
N ASN A 41 -1.57 -10.63 -25.28
CA ASN A 41 -2.56 -10.41 -26.35
C ASN A 41 -2.99 -8.93 -26.40
N GLU A 42 -3.17 -8.29 -25.24
CA GLU A 42 -3.47 -6.86 -25.16
C GLU A 42 -2.33 -6.00 -25.72
N PHE A 43 -1.08 -6.35 -25.41
CA PHE A 43 0.08 -5.66 -25.98
C PHE A 43 0.17 -5.82 -27.50
N PHE A 44 -0.18 -7.01 -28.02
CA PHE A 44 -0.26 -7.25 -29.46
C PHE A 44 -1.37 -6.42 -30.11
N GLU A 45 -2.56 -6.37 -29.52
CA GLU A 45 -3.69 -5.59 -30.04
C GLU A 45 -3.40 -4.09 -30.06
N LYS A 46 -2.76 -3.55 -29.00
CA LYS A 46 -2.46 -2.11 -28.89
C LYS A 46 -1.24 -1.67 -29.68
N HIS A 47 -0.20 -2.49 -29.73
CA HIS A 47 1.12 -2.08 -30.23
C HIS A 47 1.72 -3.03 -31.29
N GLY A 48 0.99 -4.07 -31.70
CA GLY A 48 1.46 -5.09 -32.63
C GLY A 48 2.63 -5.91 -32.08
N GLU A 49 3.46 -6.44 -32.99
CA GLU A 49 4.67 -7.19 -32.66
C GLU A 49 5.64 -6.42 -31.75
N LYS A 50 5.67 -5.08 -31.84
CA LYS A 50 6.53 -4.26 -30.98
C LYS A 50 6.16 -4.38 -29.50
N GLY A 51 4.86 -4.50 -29.18
CA GLY A 51 4.38 -4.70 -27.82
C GLY A 51 4.79 -6.06 -27.26
N VAL A 52 4.66 -7.12 -28.07
CA VAL A 52 5.07 -8.48 -27.68
C VAL A 52 6.58 -8.58 -27.48
N GLU A 53 7.38 -7.95 -28.34
CA GLU A 53 8.83 -7.93 -28.16
C GLU A 53 9.26 -7.11 -26.92
N ALA A 54 8.55 -6.03 -26.61
CA ALA A 54 8.78 -5.26 -25.39
C ALA A 54 8.43 -6.06 -24.12
N GLU A 55 7.31 -6.79 -24.14
CA GLU A 55 6.90 -7.71 -23.06
C GLU A 55 7.95 -8.80 -22.80
N LYS A 56 8.45 -9.47 -23.84
CA LYS A 56 9.52 -10.48 -23.69
C LYS A 56 10.78 -9.89 -23.06
N ARG A 57 11.20 -8.68 -23.46
CA ARG A 57 12.37 -8.01 -22.89
C ARG A 57 12.14 -7.63 -21.42
N ALA A 58 10.96 -7.12 -21.08
CA ALA A 58 10.59 -6.82 -19.70
C ALA A 58 10.58 -8.09 -18.82
N ILE A 59 10.00 -9.19 -19.30
CA ILE A 59 10.02 -10.49 -18.59
C ILE A 59 11.46 -11.00 -18.40
N SER A 60 12.31 -10.87 -19.42
CA SER A 60 13.72 -11.25 -19.32
C SER A 60 14.44 -10.44 -18.23
N PHE A 61 14.22 -9.13 -18.20
CA PHE A 61 14.76 -8.24 -17.18
C PHE A 61 14.29 -8.62 -15.76
N LEU A 62 13.00 -8.83 -15.58
CA LEU A 62 12.42 -9.21 -14.29
C LEU A 62 12.86 -10.61 -13.83
N SER A 63 13.05 -11.54 -14.77
CA SER A 63 13.59 -12.87 -14.49
C SER A 63 15.04 -12.79 -14.02
N LYS A 64 15.84 -11.90 -14.64
CA LYS A 64 17.20 -11.59 -14.19
C LYS A 64 17.19 -10.97 -12.79
N LEU A 65 16.31 -10.00 -12.54
CA LEU A 65 16.13 -9.36 -11.23
C LEU A 65 15.76 -10.37 -10.15
N ARG A 66 14.85 -11.31 -10.44
CA ARG A 66 14.48 -12.39 -9.51
C ARG A 66 15.68 -13.28 -9.19
N ASN A 67 16.49 -13.63 -10.18
CA ASN A 67 17.70 -14.41 -9.98
C ASN A 67 18.75 -13.64 -9.15
N GLU A 68 18.99 -12.36 -9.46
CA GLU A 68 19.85 -11.47 -8.67
C GLU A 68 19.45 -11.48 -7.19
N LEU A 69 18.15 -11.37 -6.91
CA LEU A 69 17.61 -11.41 -5.56
C LEU A 69 17.81 -12.77 -4.87
N GLN A 70 17.46 -13.88 -5.55
CA GLN A 70 17.54 -15.22 -4.97
C GLN A 70 18.99 -15.69 -4.72
N THR A 71 19.94 -15.20 -5.53
CA THR A 71 21.36 -15.55 -5.43
C THR A 71 22.19 -14.52 -4.66
N ASP A 72 21.53 -13.55 -4.00
CA ASP A 72 22.15 -12.48 -3.22
C ASP A 72 23.24 -11.72 -3.99
N LYS A 73 22.99 -11.42 -5.27
CA LYS A 73 23.93 -10.65 -6.09
C LYS A 73 24.08 -9.22 -5.55
N PRO A 74 25.23 -8.57 -5.78
CA PRO A 74 25.39 -7.14 -5.53
C PRO A 74 24.29 -6.32 -6.21
N MET A 75 23.77 -5.32 -5.50
CA MET A 75 22.88 -4.31 -6.06
C MET A 75 23.67 -3.43 -7.04
N ILE A 76 23.02 -3.09 -8.15
CA ILE A 76 23.63 -2.34 -9.25
C ILE A 76 23.00 -0.95 -9.35
N PRO A 77 23.72 0.04 -9.88
CA PRO A 77 23.14 1.35 -10.17
C PRO A 77 21.96 1.24 -11.14
N LEU A 78 20.97 2.11 -10.95
CA LEU A 78 19.90 2.32 -11.92
C LEU A 78 20.43 3.06 -13.15
N ASN A 79 19.86 2.76 -14.31
CA ASN A 79 20.34 3.26 -15.60
C ASN A 79 19.22 3.79 -16.51
N ASP A 80 18.06 4.15 -15.96
CA ASP A 80 17.02 4.86 -16.70
C ASP A 80 17.17 6.39 -16.63
N GLU A 81 16.38 7.09 -17.43
CA GLU A 81 16.41 8.55 -17.56
C GLU A 81 15.41 9.26 -16.63
N LEU A 82 14.91 8.59 -15.58
CA LEU A 82 13.98 9.21 -14.65
C LEU A 82 14.68 10.22 -13.70
N PRO A 83 13.97 11.28 -13.26
CA PRO A 83 14.55 12.31 -12.40
C PRO A 83 15.10 11.82 -11.06
N ASP A 84 14.61 10.68 -10.56
CA ASP A 84 15.00 10.10 -9.27
C ASP A 84 16.26 9.20 -9.36
N THR A 85 16.68 8.79 -10.56
CA THR A 85 17.82 7.89 -10.77
C THR A 85 19.12 8.37 -10.15
N PRO A 86 19.52 9.66 -10.27
CA PRO A 86 20.71 10.17 -9.60
C PRO A 86 20.63 10.05 -8.07
N ILE A 87 19.45 10.25 -7.48
CA ILE A 87 19.23 10.18 -6.02
C ILE A 87 19.37 8.73 -5.55
N TRP A 88 18.80 7.78 -6.29
CA TRP A 88 18.94 6.34 -6.01
C TRP A 88 20.40 5.89 -6.07
N ASN A 89 21.13 6.31 -7.10
CA ASN A 89 22.53 5.94 -7.28
C ASN A 89 23.43 6.55 -6.19
N GLN A 90 23.16 7.78 -5.76
CA GLN A 90 23.83 8.38 -4.60
C GLN A 90 23.55 7.60 -3.31
N TYR A 91 22.32 7.12 -3.10
CA TYR A 91 21.99 6.33 -1.93
C TYR A 91 22.65 4.95 -1.94
N LEU A 92 22.76 4.30 -3.12
CA LEU A 92 23.51 3.06 -3.27
C LEU A 92 25.00 3.26 -2.93
N GLU A 93 25.59 4.37 -3.35
CA GLU A 93 26.98 4.73 -3.00
C GLU A 93 27.14 4.93 -1.49
N TYR A 94 26.19 5.64 -0.87
CA TYR A 94 26.16 5.79 0.59
C TYR A 94 26.11 4.43 1.30
N GLN A 95 25.28 3.49 0.85
CA GLN A 95 25.21 2.13 1.41
C GLN A 95 26.53 1.36 1.25
N ARG A 96 27.25 1.56 0.13
CA ARG A 96 28.57 0.97 -0.08
C ARG A 96 29.59 1.50 0.94
N ASN A 97 29.57 2.81 1.19
CA ASN A 97 30.46 3.46 2.15
C ASN A 97 30.18 3.05 3.60
N VAL A 98 28.90 3.00 4.00
CA VAL A 98 28.50 2.57 5.37
C VAL A 98 28.91 1.14 5.67
N SER A 99 29.05 0.30 4.63
CA SER A 99 29.46 -1.10 4.79
C SER A 99 30.97 -1.27 5.09
N ASN A 100 31.75 -0.18 5.16
CA ASN A 100 33.17 -0.14 5.58
C ASN A 100 34.06 -1.26 4.96
N GLY A 101 33.80 -1.65 3.71
CA GLY A 101 34.59 -2.68 3.01
C GLY A 101 34.21 -4.14 3.30
N ASN A 102 33.14 -4.41 4.06
CA ASN A 102 32.67 -5.79 4.34
C ASN A 102 31.92 -6.45 3.16
N GLY A 103 31.82 -5.79 2.01
CA GLY A 103 31.17 -6.31 0.81
C GLY A 103 30.44 -5.24 0.01
N GLN A 104 30.00 -5.60 -1.20
CA GLN A 104 29.06 -4.77 -1.97
C GLN A 104 27.66 -4.87 -1.35
N PRO A 105 26.84 -3.80 -1.37
CA PRO A 105 25.45 -3.87 -0.96
C PRO A 105 24.73 -5.01 -1.69
N SER A 106 24.08 -5.91 -0.95
CA SER A 106 23.39 -7.09 -1.49
C SER A 106 22.00 -7.24 -0.89
N TRP A 107 21.16 -8.07 -1.50
CA TRP A 107 19.75 -8.25 -1.13
C TRP A 107 19.56 -8.66 0.33
N PHE A 108 20.43 -9.53 0.86
CA PHE A 108 20.31 -9.99 2.25
C PHE A 108 21.08 -9.12 3.25
N GLN A 109 22.12 -8.41 2.82
CA GLN A 109 22.95 -7.61 3.74
C GLN A 109 22.42 -6.19 3.93
N SER A 110 21.81 -5.60 2.90
CA SER A 110 21.32 -4.22 2.95
C SER A 110 20.09 -4.05 3.85
N PRO A 111 19.80 -2.81 4.31
CA PRO A 111 18.60 -2.51 5.08
C PRO A 111 17.33 -2.97 4.34
N TRP A 112 16.45 -3.68 5.05
CA TRP A 112 15.24 -4.29 4.48
C TRP A 112 14.35 -3.27 3.75
N LEU A 113 14.16 -2.08 4.35
CA LEU A 113 13.42 -0.99 3.73
C LEU A 113 14.00 -0.61 2.35
N TYR A 114 15.32 -0.48 2.26
CA TYR A 114 15.98 -0.17 1.00
C TYR A 114 15.84 -1.31 -0.01
N VAL A 115 16.02 -2.57 0.43
CA VAL A 115 15.86 -3.76 -0.42
C VAL A 115 14.47 -3.81 -1.06
N GLU A 116 13.41 -3.58 -0.28
CA GLU A 116 12.04 -3.58 -0.79
C GLU A 116 11.80 -2.44 -1.77
N CYS A 117 12.18 -1.21 -1.42
CA CYS A 117 11.97 -0.06 -2.30
C CYS A 117 12.79 -0.20 -3.60
N TYR A 118 14.03 -0.66 -3.51
CA TYR A 118 14.89 -0.90 -4.67
C TYR A 118 14.30 -1.97 -5.61
N MET A 119 13.70 -3.04 -5.05
CA MET A 119 13.01 -4.07 -5.85
C MET A 119 11.89 -3.47 -6.71
N TYR A 120 10.99 -2.68 -6.10
CA TYR A 120 9.91 -2.02 -6.85
C TYR A 120 10.43 -0.99 -7.85
N ARG A 121 11.50 -0.26 -7.50
CA ARG A 121 12.12 0.70 -8.43
C ARG A 121 12.77 0.01 -9.64
N ARG A 122 13.37 -1.17 -9.45
CA ARG A 122 13.89 -2.04 -10.53
C ARG A 122 12.77 -2.66 -11.38
N ILE A 123 11.60 -2.94 -10.81
CA ILE A 123 10.41 -3.32 -11.59
C ILE A 123 10.01 -2.17 -12.51
N HIS A 124 9.95 -0.94 -11.99
CA HIS A 124 9.60 0.22 -12.79
C HIS A 124 10.63 0.51 -13.89
N GLU A 125 11.93 0.44 -13.56
CA GLU A 125 13.03 0.53 -14.54
C GLU A 125 12.86 -0.49 -15.69
N ALA A 126 12.45 -1.72 -15.37
CA ALA A 126 12.20 -2.76 -16.37
C ALA A 126 11.13 -2.37 -17.39
N LEU A 127 10.13 -1.57 -16.99
CA LEU A 127 9.05 -1.11 -17.87
C LEU A 127 9.50 0.09 -18.70
N ILE A 128 10.13 1.08 -18.06
CA ILE A 128 10.66 2.29 -18.72
C ILE A 128 11.66 1.94 -19.83
N HIS A 129 12.50 0.91 -19.63
CA HIS A 129 13.43 0.46 -20.66
C HIS A 129 12.78 -0.22 -21.87
N ASN A 130 11.49 -0.54 -21.81
CA ASN A 130 10.80 -1.33 -22.81
C ASN A 130 9.55 -0.63 -23.36
N PRO A 131 9.70 0.51 -24.06
CA PRO A 131 8.60 1.07 -24.84
C PRO A 131 8.18 0.05 -25.93
N PRO A 132 6.88 -0.04 -26.28
CA PRO A 132 5.81 0.89 -25.93
C PRO A 132 4.93 0.47 -24.72
N ILE A 133 5.46 -0.32 -23.78
CA ILE A 133 4.73 -0.77 -22.57
C ILE A 133 5.23 -0.07 -21.29
N ASP A 134 5.88 1.07 -21.45
CA ASP A 134 6.52 1.86 -20.39
C ASP A 134 5.52 2.51 -19.41
N ASP A 135 4.25 2.61 -19.79
CA ASP A 135 3.14 3.09 -18.97
C ASP A 135 2.34 1.97 -18.27
N PHE A 136 2.69 0.70 -18.52
CA PHE A 136 1.95 -0.43 -17.98
C PHE A 136 2.13 -0.56 -16.46
N ASP A 137 1.03 -0.73 -15.72
CA ASP A 137 1.06 -1.00 -14.27
C ASP A 137 0.79 -2.48 -13.99
N PRO A 138 1.81 -3.28 -13.63
CA PRO A 138 1.66 -4.71 -13.38
C PRO A 138 0.89 -5.04 -12.09
N PHE A 139 0.57 -4.04 -11.26
CA PHE A 139 -0.23 -4.20 -10.05
C PHE A 139 -1.67 -3.71 -10.24
N MET A 140 -2.01 -3.11 -11.38
CA MET A 140 -3.34 -2.53 -11.63
C MET A 140 -4.45 -3.56 -11.52
N GLU A 141 -4.30 -4.73 -12.14
CA GLU A 141 -5.29 -5.80 -12.07
C GLU A 141 -5.56 -6.23 -10.62
N ALA A 142 -4.50 -6.41 -9.81
CA ALA A 142 -4.64 -6.78 -8.41
C ALA A 142 -5.32 -5.69 -7.57
N LYS A 143 -5.07 -4.40 -7.88
CA LYS A 143 -5.74 -3.26 -7.25
C LYS A 143 -7.24 -3.24 -7.58
N ILE A 144 -7.58 -3.39 -8.85
CA ILE A 144 -8.97 -3.42 -9.34
C ILE A 144 -9.72 -4.62 -8.74
N GLN A 145 -9.11 -5.81 -8.74
CA GLN A 145 -9.71 -7.01 -8.15
C GLN A 145 -9.98 -6.81 -6.65
N SER A 146 -9.03 -6.21 -5.93
CA SER A 146 -9.18 -5.93 -4.50
C SER A 146 -10.29 -4.90 -4.23
N PHE A 147 -10.48 -3.93 -5.12
CA PHE A 147 -11.60 -2.98 -5.07
C PHE A 147 -12.96 -3.67 -5.23
N PHE A 148 -13.10 -4.55 -6.24
CA PHE A 148 -14.34 -5.31 -6.44
C PHE A 148 -14.63 -6.29 -5.30
N GLU A 149 -13.61 -6.96 -4.77
CA GLU A 149 -13.74 -7.82 -3.58
C GLU A 149 -14.23 -7.04 -2.36
N ALA A 150 -13.86 -5.76 -2.25
CA ALA A 150 -14.26 -4.86 -1.17
C ALA A 150 -15.59 -4.14 -1.42
N GLN A 151 -16.34 -4.43 -2.49
CA GLN A 151 -17.53 -3.65 -2.85
C GLN A 151 -18.59 -3.60 -1.74
N GLN A 152 -18.87 -4.73 -1.08
CA GLN A 152 -19.82 -4.77 0.04
C GLN A 152 -19.34 -3.91 1.22
N ALA A 153 -18.03 -3.92 1.48
CA ALA A 153 -17.40 -3.08 2.50
C ALA A 153 -17.61 -1.60 2.23
N ILE A 154 -17.32 -1.21 0.99
CA ILE A 154 -17.42 0.17 0.51
C ILE A 154 -18.86 0.65 0.61
N ILE A 155 -19.83 -0.12 0.09
CA ILE A 155 -21.25 0.23 0.17
C ILE A 155 -21.68 0.46 1.62
N ALA A 156 -21.27 -0.42 2.51
CA ALA A 156 -21.69 -0.36 3.90
C ALA A 156 -21.09 0.87 4.61
N VAL A 157 -19.79 1.15 4.43
CA VAL A 157 -19.13 2.37 4.97
C VAL A 157 -19.74 3.64 4.36
N CYS A 158 -20.03 3.65 3.06
CA CYS A 158 -20.67 4.79 2.40
C CYS A 158 -22.07 5.03 2.96
N THR A 159 -22.90 3.99 3.10
CA THR A 159 -24.25 4.10 3.70
C THR A 159 -24.17 4.61 5.12
N TYR A 160 -23.25 4.09 5.93
CA TYR A 160 -23.01 4.56 7.29
C TYR A 160 -22.68 6.04 7.36
N LEU A 161 -21.75 6.49 6.50
CA LEU A 161 -21.34 7.88 6.46
C LEU A 161 -22.52 8.78 6.05
N GLN A 162 -23.32 8.36 5.05
CA GLN A 162 -24.51 9.10 4.63
C GLN A 162 -25.56 9.21 5.74
N GLU A 163 -25.78 8.15 6.53
CA GLU A 163 -26.68 8.19 7.69
C GLU A 163 -26.13 9.04 8.83
N LEU A 164 -24.81 9.00 9.05
CA LEU A 164 -24.15 9.83 10.05
C LEU A 164 -24.28 11.31 9.71
N LEU A 165 -24.01 11.69 8.46
CA LEU A 165 -24.09 13.08 7.99
C LEU A 165 -25.49 13.69 8.13
N LYS A 166 -26.56 12.88 8.04
CA LYS A 166 -27.94 13.36 8.23
C LYS A 166 -28.23 13.83 9.65
N ASN A 167 -27.57 13.23 10.65
CA ASN A 167 -27.84 13.48 12.07
C ASN A 167 -26.63 14.11 12.77
N ILE A 168 -25.61 14.55 12.02
CA ILE A 168 -24.32 14.98 12.59
C ILE A 168 -24.46 16.23 13.45
N GLU A 169 -25.38 17.14 13.09
CA GLU A 169 -25.68 18.37 13.81
C GLU A 169 -26.37 18.10 15.16
N ASP A 170 -27.06 16.96 15.29
CA ASP A 170 -27.76 16.55 16.51
C ASP A 170 -26.83 15.84 17.51
N LEU A 171 -25.58 15.55 17.14
CA LEU A 171 -24.63 14.85 18.00
C LEU A 171 -23.94 15.80 18.98
N ASN A 172 -23.90 15.40 20.24
CA ASN A 172 -23.04 16.08 21.21
C ASN A 172 -21.55 15.75 20.99
N GLU A 173 -20.66 16.51 21.62
CA GLU A 173 -19.21 16.35 21.46
C GLU A 173 -18.71 14.92 21.77
N ASN A 174 -19.26 14.28 22.79
CA ASN A 174 -18.88 12.91 23.16
C ASN A 174 -19.32 11.90 22.09
N GLN A 175 -20.53 12.05 21.53
CA GLN A 175 -21.01 11.21 20.43
C GLN A 175 -20.19 11.43 19.17
N LEU A 176 -19.86 12.68 18.83
CA LEU A 176 -19.02 13.01 17.68
C LEU A 176 -17.61 12.40 17.82
N LYS A 177 -17.05 12.44 19.03
CA LYS A 177 -15.78 11.79 19.37
C LYS A 177 -15.84 10.27 19.21
N GLU A 178 -16.94 9.63 19.62
CA GLU A 178 -17.14 8.20 19.40
C GLU A 178 -17.20 7.85 17.91
N GLU A 179 -17.92 8.65 17.11
CA GLU A 179 -18.00 8.48 15.66
C GLU A 179 -16.65 8.67 14.97
N PHE A 180 -15.87 9.67 15.38
CA PHE A 180 -14.49 9.85 14.94
C PHE A 180 -13.63 8.61 15.21
N PHE A 181 -13.71 8.05 16.42
CA PHE A 181 -12.95 6.84 16.75
C PHE A 181 -13.38 5.61 15.96
N LYS A 182 -14.67 5.46 15.65
CA LYS A 182 -15.15 4.38 14.79
C LYS A 182 -14.54 4.50 13.39
N LEU A 183 -14.59 5.68 12.79
CA LEU A 183 -14.03 5.90 11.45
C LEU A 183 -12.49 5.76 11.43
N LEU A 184 -11.80 6.19 12.50
CA LEU A 184 -10.35 6.00 12.64
C LEU A 184 -9.99 4.51 12.72
N GLN A 185 -10.79 3.71 13.43
CA GLN A 185 -10.59 2.25 13.47
C GLN A 185 -10.86 1.60 12.12
N VAL A 186 -11.90 2.03 11.40
CA VAL A 186 -12.15 1.57 10.02
C VAL A 186 -10.96 1.89 9.13
N SER A 187 -10.39 3.10 9.22
CA SER A 187 -9.19 3.49 8.48
C SER A 187 -7.96 2.65 8.84
N LEU A 188 -7.76 2.35 10.13
CA LEU A 188 -6.63 1.55 10.61
C LEU A 188 -6.67 0.12 10.05
N TRP A 189 -7.86 -0.48 9.99
CA TRP A 189 -8.05 -1.87 9.58
C TRP A 189 -8.43 -2.05 8.11
N GLY A 190 -8.56 -0.94 7.36
CA GLY A 190 -9.05 -0.92 5.97
C GLY A 190 -8.31 -1.88 5.03
N ASN A 191 -7.00 -2.06 5.22
CA ASN A 191 -6.18 -2.94 4.38
C ASN A 191 -6.34 -4.43 4.70
N SER A 192 -6.91 -4.78 5.86
CA SER A 192 -7.20 -6.16 6.28
C SER A 192 -8.64 -6.59 5.97
N ILE A 193 -9.47 -5.69 5.45
CA ILE A 193 -10.87 -5.95 5.07
C ILE A 193 -10.99 -7.04 3.98
N ARG A 194 -9.89 -7.33 3.26
CA ARG A 194 -9.79 -8.42 2.29
C ARG A 194 -10.15 -9.79 2.87
N THR A 195 -10.05 -10.00 4.18
CA THR A 195 -10.22 -11.32 4.81
C THR A 195 -11.56 -11.50 5.53
N LEU A 196 -12.43 -10.48 5.60
CA LEU A 196 -13.61 -10.55 6.48
C LEU A 196 -14.91 -10.26 5.75
N LYS A 197 -15.36 -11.29 5.01
CA LYS A 197 -16.77 -11.46 4.65
C LYS A 197 -17.73 -11.44 5.86
N ALA A 198 -17.22 -11.56 7.09
CA ALA A 198 -18.01 -11.63 8.32
C ALA A 198 -18.14 -10.32 9.11
N GLU A 199 -17.21 -9.36 8.99
CA GLU A 199 -17.17 -8.20 9.92
C GLU A 199 -18.06 -7.04 9.50
N ILE A 200 -18.35 -6.86 8.22
CA ILE A 200 -19.13 -5.71 7.75
C ILE A 200 -20.62 -6.00 7.79
N GLN A 201 -21.01 -7.25 7.56
CA GLN A 201 -22.35 -7.72 7.89
C GLN A 201 -22.63 -7.61 9.39
N PHE A 202 -21.62 -7.53 10.25
CA PHE A 202 -21.80 -7.45 11.71
C PHE A 202 -21.70 -6.01 12.25
N CYS A 203 -20.73 -5.21 11.79
CA CYS A 203 -20.52 -3.84 12.28
C CYS A 203 -21.63 -2.86 11.85
N LEU A 204 -22.32 -3.10 10.73
CA LEU A 204 -23.33 -2.17 10.21
C LEU A 204 -24.78 -2.65 10.38
N THR A 205 -25.00 -3.95 10.54
CA THR A 205 -26.35 -4.49 10.83
C THR A 205 -26.87 -4.06 12.21
N ILE A 206 -25.99 -3.62 13.13
CA ILE A 206 -26.42 -3.12 14.45
C ILE A 206 -27.24 -1.82 14.37
N ARG A 207 -27.21 -1.06 13.26
CA ARG A 207 -28.15 0.07 13.06
C ARG A 207 -29.43 -0.31 12.31
N LEU A 208 -29.46 -1.40 11.54
CA LEU A 208 -30.65 -1.78 10.75
C LEU A 208 -31.59 -2.76 11.48
N SER A 209 -31.12 -3.49 12.50
CA SER A 209 -31.99 -4.33 13.33
C SER A 209 -31.99 -3.87 14.79
N LYS A 210 -33.03 -3.13 15.18
CA LYS A 210 -33.47 -3.08 16.58
C LYS A 210 -33.79 -4.50 17.03
N CYS A 211 -32.82 -5.18 17.66
CA CYS A 211 -32.94 -6.34 18.57
C CYS A 211 -31.66 -7.18 18.52
N THR A 212 -30.73 -6.97 19.46
CA THR A 212 -30.13 -7.99 20.35
C THR A 212 -28.90 -7.42 21.10
N PRO A 213 -28.63 -7.83 22.35
CA PRO A 213 -27.68 -7.16 23.26
C PRO A 213 -26.26 -7.75 23.26
N SER A 214 -25.77 -8.33 22.15
CA SER A 214 -24.48 -9.07 22.12
C SER A 214 -23.36 -8.43 21.28
N GLY A 215 -23.55 -7.24 20.72
CA GLY A 215 -22.64 -6.62 19.73
C GLY A 215 -21.32 -6.01 20.26
N GLY A 216 -21.04 -6.07 21.56
CA GLY A 216 -19.85 -5.45 22.16
C GLY A 216 -18.53 -6.19 21.95
N SER A 217 -18.51 -7.43 21.44
CA SER A 217 -17.34 -8.30 21.59
C SER A 217 -16.24 -8.16 20.52
N GLN A 218 -16.56 -7.76 19.28
CA GLN A 218 -15.59 -7.83 18.17
C GLN A 218 -14.80 -6.55 17.90
N MET A 219 -15.43 -5.36 17.98
CA MET A 219 -14.65 -4.10 18.02
C MET A 219 -13.80 -4.03 19.30
N GLN A 220 -14.31 -4.56 20.41
CA GLN A 220 -13.53 -4.76 21.64
C GLN A 220 -12.35 -5.71 21.40
N SER A 221 -12.55 -6.83 20.70
CA SER A 221 -11.49 -7.76 20.33
C SER A 221 -10.40 -7.12 19.44
N ARG A 222 -10.76 -6.23 18.49
CA ARG A 222 -9.75 -5.48 17.72
C ARG A 222 -9.13 -4.32 18.48
N ARG A 223 -9.86 -3.72 19.42
CA ARG A 223 -9.32 -2.74 20.37
C ARG A 223 -8.26 -3.38 21.28
N GLU A 224 -8.45 -4.63 21.66
CA GLU A 224 -7.47 -5.47 22.37
C GLU A 224 -6.24 -5.78 21.50
N MET A 225 -6.39 -5.89 20.17
CA MET A 225 -5.27 -6.01 19.24
C MET A 225 -4.53 -4.69 18.96
N CYS A 226 -5.12 -3.55 19.32
CA CYS A 226 -4.49 -2.25 19.14
C CYS A 226 -3.68 -1.89 20.40
N LEU A 227 -2.42 -2.34 20.41
CA LEU A 227 -1.49 -2.23 21.55
C LEU A 227 -1.25 -0.79 22.04
N HIS A 228 -1.51 0.23 21.21
CA HIS A 228 -1.36 1.65 21.53
C HIS A 228 -2.60 2.50 21.20
N ALA A 229 -3.81 1.95 21.30
CA ALA A 229 -5.05 2.66 20.91
C ALA A 229 -5.37 3.89 21.76
N ALA A 230 -5.18 3.78 23.08
CA ALA A 230 -5.79 4.71 24.04
C ALA A 230 -5.14 6.10 24.05
N ALA A 231 -3.83 6.19 23.85
CA ALA A 231 -3.09 7.45 23.92
C ALA A 231 -3.11 8.21 22.59
N GLY A 232 -2.83 7.53 21.46
CA GLY A 232 -2.70 8.20 20.16
C GLY A 232 -4.02 8.79 19.66
N GLY A 233 -5.12 8.04 19.78
CA GLY A 233 -6.42 8.51 19.32
C GLY A 233 -6.96 9.70 20.11
N ALA A 234 -6.77 9.71 21.44
CA ALA A 234 -7.20 10.82 22.29
C ALA A 234 -6.42 12.11 21.97
N CYS A 235 -5.12 12.01 21.72
CA CYS A 235 -4.31 13.14 21.28
C CYS A 235 -4.74 13.66 19.90
N MET A 236 -5.10 12.77 18.96
CA MET A 236 -5.62 13.20 17.65
C MET A 236 -6.91 14.02 17.79
N TRP A 237 -7.85 13.58 18.63
CA TRP A 237 -9.09 14.35 18.88
C TRP A 237 -8.80 15.73 19.46
N GLN A 238 -7.84 15.84 20.37
CA GLN A 238 -7.46 17.11 21.01
C GLN A 238 -6.77 18.10 20.06
N LEU A 239 -6.19 17.62 18.96
CA LEU A 239 -5.56 18.46 17.93
C LEU A 239 -6.57 18.98 16.88
N LEU A 240 -7.76 18.37 16.81
CA LEU A 240 -8.80 18.81 15.90
C LEU A 240 -9.49 20.07 16.46
N PRO A 241 -9.89 21.02 15.58
CA PRO A 241 -10.59 22.23 16.03
C PRO A 241 -11.92 21.85 16.71
N PRO A 242 -12.37 22.64 17.72
CA PRO A 242 -13.62 22.37 18.39
C PRO A 242 -14.80 22.46 17.41
N PRO A 243 -15.84 21.63 17.58
CA PRO A 243 -16.95 21.49 16.63
C PRO A 243 -17.78 22.77 16.42
N THR A 244 -17.61 23.79 17.27
CA THR A 244 -18.27 25.10 17.16
C THR A 244 -17.51 26.11 16.30
N THR A 245 -16.34 25.76 15.79
CA THR A 245 -15.64 26.61 14.82
C THR A 245 -16.40 26.46 13.50
N PRO A 246 -17.03 27.51 12.95
CA PRO A 246 -17.56 27.42 11.59
C PRO A 246 -16.41 26.93 10.72
N ALA A 247 -16.64 25.86 9.97
CA ALA A 247 -15.68 25.39 8.99
C ALA A 247 -15.32 26.62 8.16
N ALA A 248 -14.08 27.11 8.31
CA ALA A 248 -13.51 27.94 7.27
C ALA A 248 -13.67 27.08 6.03
N GLU A 249 -14.57 27.48 5.14
CA GLU A 249 -14.83 26.77 3.89
C GLU A 249 -13.47 26.52 3.27
N SER A 250 -12.97 25.30 3.40
CA SER A 250 -11.72 24.95 2.77
C SER A 250 -12.05 24.95 1.29
N GLU A 251 -11.56 25.96 0.58
CA GLU A 251 -11.57 26.08 -0.89
C GLU A 251 -11.11 24.79 -1.62
N VAL A 252 -10.57 23.83 -0.89
CA VAL A 252 -10.12 22.51 -1.33
C VAL A 252 -11.23 21.69 -2.01
N LEU A 253 -12.50 21.77 -1.58
CA LEU A 253 -13.58 20.95 -2.16
C LEU A 253 -14.24 21.52 -3.43
N GLN A 254 -13.99 22.79 -3.79
CA GLN A 254 -14.53 23.35 -5.04
C GLN A 254 -13.66 23.06 -6.27
N SER A 255 -12.40 22.66 -6.10
CA SER A 255 -11.47 22.46 -7.21
C SER A 255 -11.59 21.11 -7.94
N HIS A 256 -12.40 20.17 -7.42
CA HIS A 256 -12.48 18.79 -7.96
C HIS A 256 -13.90 18.36 -8.35
N ARG A 257 -14.75 19.29 -8.84
CA ARG A 257 -15.84 18.91 -9.74
C ARG A 257 -15.23 18.56 -11.10
N VAL A 258 -14.74 17.33 -11.24
CA VAL A 258 -14.53 16.73 -12.57
C VAL A 258 -15.93 16.56 -13.16
N GLY A 259 -16.31 17.51 -14.01
CA GLY A 259 -17.50 17.38 -14.83
C GLY A 259 -17.33 16.15 -15.73
N ILE A 260 -18.15 15.12 -15.50
CA ILE A 260 -18.37 14.06 -16.47
C ILE A 260 -19.12 14.73 -17.63
N PRO A 261 -18.53 14.88 -18.83
CA PRO A 261 -19.27 15.37 -19.97
C PRO A 261 -20.22 14.26 -20.42
N ALA A 262 -21.52 14.52 -20.34
CA ALA A 262 -22.50 13.72 -21.06
C ALA A 262 -22.40 14.05 -22.55
N LYS A 263 -21.88 13.12 -23.35
CA LYS A 263 -22.23 12.90 -24.76
C LYS A 263 -22.03 11.43 -25.10
#